data_AF-L0DEU8-F1
#
_entry.id   AF-L0DEU8-F1
#
_cell.length_a   1.000
_cell.length_b   1.000
_cell.length_c   1.000
_cell.angle_alpha   90.00
_cell.angle_beta   90.00
_cell.angle_gamma   90.00
#
_symmetry.space_group_name_H-M   'P 1'
#
loop_
_entity.id
_entity.type
_entity.pdbx_description
1 polymer ?
#
loop_
_entity_poly.entity_id
_entity_poly.type
_entity_poly.pdbx_seq_one_letter_code
_entity_poly.pdbx_strand_id
1 'polypeptide(L)'
;MKRSSSSRRRPGVHITLGRAARLHRLVRFLAASPRSREAILNDLEIGLRTFYRELELLKRCGVKVQQKDKAYQLLATPEQAEGRLPFPDPQLSFAEMAELSRGPGEAARRLAELLESVINSPAPTPKRNRKPKSSR
;
A
#
# COMPACT_ATOMS: atom_id res chain seq x y z
N MET A 1 25.99 14.35 -9.64
CA MET A 1 24.54 14.51 -9.39
C MET A 1 24.30 14.39 -7.89
N LYS A 2 23.91 15.47 -7.20
CA LYS A 2 23.71 15.47 -5.74
C LYS A 2 22.32 14.91 -5.42
N ARG A 3 22.22 13.64 -5.01
CA ARG A 3 21.00 13.08 -4.43
C ARG A 3 20.78 13.79 -3.08
N SER A 4 19.82 14.72 -3.03
CA SER A 4 19.38 15.32 -1.78
C SER A 4 18.77 14.22 -0.90
N SER A 5 19.59 13.68 0.01
CA SER A 5 19.19 12.73 1.02
C SER A 5 18.39 13.47 2.10
N SER A 6 17.15 13.83 1.80
CA SER A 6 16.17 14.13 2.84
C SER A 6 15.89 12.82 3.59
N SER A 7 16.76 12.52 4.56
CA SER A 7 16.67 11.40 5.48
C SER A 7 15.53 11.60 6.49
N ARG A 8 14.30 11.79 6.01
CA ARG A 8 13.15 11.46 6.84
C ARG A 8 13.20 9.95 6.99
N ARG A 9 13.80 9.50 8.11
CA ARG A 9 13.81 8.11 8.53
C ARG A 9 12.40 7.59 8.35
N ARG A 10 12.21 6.67 7.40
CA ARG A 10 10.92 6.01 7.25
C ARG A 10 10.67 5.28 8.57
N PRO A 11 9.51 5.45 9.20
CA PRO A 11 9.20 4.64 10.36
C PRO A 11 9.28 3.16 9.94
N GLY A 12 10.06 2.36 10.67
CA GLY A 12 10.12 0.91 10.47
C GLY A 12 8.79 0.30 10.85
N VAL A 13 7.83 0.33 9.93
CA VAL A 13 6.48 -0.21 10.17
C VAL A 13 6.44 -1.64 9.68
N HIS A 14 6.38 -2.58 10.62
CA HIS A 14 6.07 -3.97 10.31
C HIS A 14 4.63 -4.08 9.80
N ILE A 15 4.47 -4.58 8.57
CA ILE A 15 3.17 -4.85 7.98
C ILE A 15 3.13 -6.25 7.38
N THR A 16 1.93 -6.81 7.31
CA THR A 16 1.71 -8.09 6.63
C THR A 16 1.69 -7.91 5.11
N LEU A 17 1.97 -8.98 4.38
CA LEU A 17 1.92 -9.02 2.91
C LEU A 17 0.61 -8.48 2.35
N GLY A 18 -0.53 -8.97 2.84
CA GLY A 18 -1.84 -8.51 2.38
C GLY A 18 -2.12 -7.03 2.70
N ARG A 19 -1.49 -6.47 3.74
CA ARG A 19 -1.58 -5.03 4.03
C ARG A 19 -0.72 -4.21 3.08
N ALA A 20 0.50 -4.67 2.77
CA ALA A 20 1.37 -4.04 1.78
C ALA A 20 0.70 -4.00 0.40
N ALA A 21 0.11 -5.13 -0.02
CA ALA A 21 -0.65 -5.25 -1.27
C ALA A 21 -1.77 -4.20 -1.37
N ARG A 22 -2.59 -4.07 -0.32
CA ARG A 22 -3.68 -3.07 -0.30
C ARG A 22 -3.18 -1.63 -0.34
N LEU A 23 -2.11 -1.31 0.40
CA LEU A 23 -1.53 0.04 0.39
C LEU A 23 -1.00 0.40 -1.00
N HIS A 24 -0.30 -0.54 -1.64
CA HIS A 24 0.18 -0.36 -3.00
C HIS A 24 -0.96 -0.11 -3.98
N ARG A 25 -2.02 -0.94 -3.93
CA ARG A 25 -3.23 -0.73 -4.76
C ARG A 25 -3.91 0.60 -4.50
N LEU A 26 -4.09 0.98 -3.23
CA LEU A 26 -4.68 2.26 -2.86
C LEU A 26 -3.88 3.44 -3.44
N VAL A 27 -2.55 3.41 -3.33
CA VAL A 27 -1.70 4.45 -3.91
C VAL A 27 -1.81 4.50 -5.43
N ARG A 28 -1.75 3.36 -6.12
CA ARG A 28 -1.92 3.30 -7.58
C ARG A 28 -3.29 3.81 -8.03
N PHE A 29 -4.34 3.44 -7.29
CA PHE A 29 -5.72 3.83 -7.58
C PHE A 29 -5.93 5.35 -7.42
N LEU A 30 -5.36 5.94 -6.35
CA LEU A 30 -5.43 7.38 -6.08
C LEU A 30 -4.45 8.22 -6.93
N ALA A 31 -3.39 7.61 -7.47
CA ALA A 31 -2.47 8.25 -8.39
C ALA A 31 -3.06 8.39 -9.79
N ALA A 32 -3.90 7.43 -10.21
CA ALA A 32 -4.52 7.43 -11.52
C ALA A 32 -5.55 8.56 -11.70
N SER A 33 -6.42 8.78 -10.72
CA SER A 33 -7.40 9.86 -10.74
C SER A 33 -8.00 10.11 -9.35
N PRO A 34 -8.66 11.26 -9.11
CA PRO A 34 -9.45 11.46 -7.90
C PRO A 34 -10.58 10.43 -7.79
N ARG A 35 -10.73 9.81 -6.60
CA ARG A 35 -11.72 8.74 -6.39
C ARG A 35 -12.63 9.01 -5.21
N SER A 36 -13.91 8.74 -5.37
CA SER A 36 -14.85 8.80 -4.24
C SER A 36 -14.53 7.72 -3.21
N ARG A 37 -14.93 7.96 -1.97
CA ARG A 37 -14.79 6.96 -0.90
C ARG A 37 -15.42 5.62 -1.29
N GLU A 38 -16.62 5.65 -1.84
CA GLU A 38 -17.38 4.45 -2.23
C GLU A 38 -16.67 3.66 -3.32
N ALA A 39 -16.10 4.34 -4.33
CA ALA A 39 -15.31 3.69 -5.36
C ALA A 39 -14.09 2.97 -4.76
N ILE A 40 -13.40 3.58 -3.79
CA ILE A 40 -12.24 2.98 -3.12
C ILE A 40 -12.64 1.75 -2.30
N LEU A 41 -13.74 1.83 -1.54
CA LEU A 41 -14.21 0.72 -0.71
C LEU A 41 -14.60 -0.49 -1.56
N ASN A 42 -15.25 -0.24 -2.70
CA ASN A 42 -15.69 -1.29 -3.62
C ASN A 42 -14.52 -1.91 -4.38
N ASP A 43 -13.62 -1.10 -4.94
CA ASP A 43 -12.47 -1.58 -5.74
C ASP A 43 -11.46 -2.37 -4.90
N LEU A 44 -11.22 -1.91 -3.66
CA LEU A 44 -10.29 -2.59 -2.75
C LEU A 44 -10.95 -3.66 -1.88
N GLU A 45 -12.28 -3.84 -2.00
CA GLU A 45 -13.09 -4.75 -1.19
C GLU A 45 -12.85 -4.60 0.32
N ILE A 46 -12.75 -3.36 0.81
CA ILE A 46 -12.46 -3.07 2.22
C ILE A 46 -13.62 -2.35 2.92
N GLY A 47 -13.70 -2.55 4.24
CA GLY A 47 -14.60 -1.78 5.09
C GLY A 47 -14.06 -0.38 5.43
N LEU A 48 -14.97 0.51 5.84
CA LEU A 48 -14.69 1.91 6.19
C LEU A 48 -13.56 2.08 7.23
N ARG A 49 -13.56 1.24 8.27
CA ARG A 49 -12.51 1.26 9.31
C ARG A 49 -11.13 0.93 8.74
N THR A 50 -11.05 -0.04 7.83
CA THR A 50 -9.79 -0.42 7.17
C THR A 50 -9.30 0.72 6.30
N PHE A 51 -10.18 1.32 5.51
CA PHE A 51 -9.84 2.47 4.67
C PHE A 51 -9.16 3.61 5.45
N TYR A 52 -9.77 4.08 6.55
CA TYR A 52 -9.16 5.15 7.35
C TYR A 52 -7.86 4.72 8.04
N ARG A 53 -7.71 3.44 8.43
CA ARG A 53 -6.45 2.92 8.97
C ARG A 53 -5.33 2.91 7.93
N GLU A 54 -5.65 2.63 6.66
CA GLU A 54 -4.66 2.70 5.59
C GLU A 54 -4.31 4.15 5.26
N LEU A 55 -5.28 5.08 5.23
CA LEU A 55 -5.00 6.52 5.07
C LEU A 55 -4.08 7.07 6.18
N GLU A 56 -4.35 6.71 7.43
CA GLU A 56 -3.53 7.11 8.57
C GLU A 56 -2.11 6.54 8.47
N LEU A 57 -1.95 5.30 8.00
CA LEU A 57 -0.64 4.71 7.77
C LEU A 57 0.11 5.42 6.63
N LEU A 58 -0.55 5.71 5.51
CA LEU A 58 0.03 6.49 4.42
C LEU A 58 0.56 7.84 4.93
N LYS A 59 -0.25 8.54 5.75
CA LYS A 59 0.14 9.80 6.38
C LYS A 59 1.42 9.66 7.23
N ARG A 60 1.51 8.61 8.05
CA ARG A 60 2.71 8.32 8.88
C ARG A 60 3.95 8.01 8.05
N CYS A 61 3.77 7.36 6.92
CA CYS A 61 4.84 7.10 5.95
C CYS A 61 5.21 8.35 5.13
N GLY A 62 4.53 9.48 5.32
CA GLY A 62 4.79 10.71 4.58
C GLY A 62 4.19 10.72 3.16
N VAL A 63 3.25 9.82 2.88
CA VAL A 63 2.42 9.83 1.68
C VAL A 63 1.20 10.71 1.94
N LYS A 64 1.09 11.82 1.21
CA LYS A 64 0.02 12.80 1.41
C LYS A 64 -1.14 12.50 0.45
N VAL A 65 -2.32 12.25 1.03
CA VAL A 65 -3.59 12.12 0.31
C VAL A 65 -4.45 13.32 0.68
N GLN A 66 -4.98 14.02 -0.33
CA GLN A 66 -5.91 15.12 -0.14
C GLN A 66 -7.34 14.62 -0.37
N GLN A 67 -8.27 15.09 0.46
CA GLN A 67 -9.69 14.96 0.19
C GLN A 67 -10.21 16.31 -0.33
N LYS A 68 -10.79 16.33 -1.53
CA LYS A 68 -11.41 17.49 -2.16
C LYS A 68 -12.70 17.05 -2.84
N ASP A 69 -13.79 17.80 -2.65
CA ASP A 69 -15.09 17.52 -3.29
C ASP A 69 -15.59 16.08 -3.09
N LYS A 70 -15.41 15.54 -1.87
CA LYS A 70 -15.73 14.14 -1.49
C LYS A 70 -14.91 13.06 -2.24
N ALA A 71 -13.93 13.45 -3.04
CA ALA A 71 -12.95 12.57 -3.66
C ALA A 71 -11.61 12.63 -2.93
N TYR A 72 -10.84 11.55 -3.02
CA TYR A 72 -9.49 11.43 -2.52
C TYR A 72 -8.53 11.41 -3.70
N GLN A 73 -7.40 12.11 -3.56
CA GLN A 73 -6.37 12.18 -4.58
C GLN A 73 -4.99 12.14 -3.92
N LEU A 74 -4.04 11.49 -4.60
CA LEU A 74 -2.64 11.52 -4.20
C LEU A 74 -1.99 12.87 -4.58
N LEU A 75 -1.33 13.53 -3.62
CA LEU A 75 -0.63 14.81 -3.88
C LEU A 75 0.80 14.61 -4.44
N ALA A 76 1.36 13.43 -4.27
CA ALA A 76 2.68 13.07 -4.77
C ALA A 76 2.57 12.25 -6.05
N THR A 77 3.64 12.16 -6.84
CA THR A 77 3.69 11.22 -7.97
C THR A 77 3.66 9.77 -7.45
N PRO A 78 3.20 8.79 -8.24
CA PRO A 78 3.19 7.39 -7.82
C PRO A 78 4.58 6.90 -7.38
N GLU A 79 5.65 7.30 -8.07
CA GLU A 79 7.02 6.91 -7.75
C GLU A 79 7.47 7.48 -6.39
N GLN A 80 7.11 8.74 -6.10
CA GLN A 80 7.39 9.36 -4.82
C GLN A 80 6.62 8.70 -3.67
N ALA A 81 5.41 8.23 -3.93
CA ALA A 81 4.61 7.51 -2.94
C ALA A 81 5.16 6.09 -2.72
N GLU A 82 5.50 5.36 -3.79
CA GLU A 82 6.12 4.02 -3.71
C GLU A 82 7.46 4.05 -2.96
N GLY A 83 8.27 5.09 -3.16
CA GLY A 83 9.51 5.30 -2.40
C GLY A 83 9.31 5.61 -0.91
N ARG A 84 8.07 5.72 -0.44
CA ARG A 84 7.71 5.92 0.97
C ARG A 84 6.84 4.80 1.52
N LEU A 85 6.27 3.97 0.65
CA LEU A 85 5.41 2.86 1.07
C LEU A 85 6.24 1.81 1.81
N PRO A 86 5.77 1.36 3.00
CA PRO A 86 6.40 0.27 3.72
C PRO A 86 6.25 -1.03 2.93
N PHE A 87 7.29 -1.86 2.89
CA PHE A 87 7.23 -3.22 2.37
C PHE A 87 7.07 -4.23 3.53
N PRO A 88 6.64 -5.48 3.28
CA PRO A 88 6.62 -6.51 4.33
C PRO A 88 8.00 -6.75 4.98
N ASP A 89 9.07 -6.56 4.21
CA ASP A 89 10.41 -6.39 4.75
C ASP A 89 10.56 -4.97 5.34
N PRO A 90 10.75 -4.83 6.67
CA PRO A 90 10.82 -3.53 7.33
C PRO A 90 12.01 -2.66 6.89
N GLN A 91 13.04 -3.28 6.29
CA GLN A 91 14.25 -2.58 5.86
C GLN A 91 14.11 -1.99 4.46
N LEU A 92 13.06 -2.35 3.72
CA LEU A 92 12.89 -1.99 2.32
C LEU A 92 11.56 -1.26 2.08
N SER A 93 11.56 -0.38 1.10
CA SER A 93 10.36 0.20 0.48
C SER A 93 10.02 -0.51 -0.83
N PHE A 94 8.81 -0.25 -1.34
CA PHE A 94 8.41 -0.72 -2.66
C PHE A 94 9.37 -0.26 -3.77
N ALA A 95 9.83 0.99 -3.75
CA ALA A 95 10.75 1.49 -4.77
C ALA A 95 12.11 0.78 -4.72
N GLU A 96 12.64 0.53 -3.52
CA GLU A 96 13.91 -0.18 -3.35
C GLU A 96 13.79 -1.65 -3.76
N MET A 97 12.68 -2.31 -3.39
CA MET A 97 12.38 -3.66 -3.86
C MET A 97 12.27 -3.73 -5.39
N ALA A 98 11.61 -2.75 -6.01
CA ALA A 98 11.48 -2.66 -7.46
C ALA A 98 12.82 -2.33 -8.17
N GLU A 99 13.74 -1.66 -7.49
CA GLU A 99 15.10 -1.45 -7.98
C GLU A 99 15.92 -2.74 -7.88
N LEU A 100 15.93 -3.40 -6.72
CA LEU A 100 16.68 -4.62 -6.46
C LEU A 100 16.21 -5.80 -7.33
N SER A 101 14.91 -5.90 -7.60
CA SER A 101 14.34 -6.96 -8.43
C SER A 101 14.77 -6.91 -9.90
N ARG A 102 15.26 -5.76 -10.37
CA ARG A 102 15.75 -5.57 -11.75
C ARG A 102 17.21 -5.97 -11.95
N GLY A 103 17.92 -6.32 -10.87
CA GLY A 103 19.31 -6.75 -10.94
C GLY A 103 19.51 -8.11 -11.66
N PRO A 104 20.74 -8.44 -12.07
CA PRO A 104 21.05 -9.77 -12.58
C PRO A 104 21.17 -10.80 -11.44
N GLY A 105 20.89 -12.07 -11.76
CA GLY A 105 21.15 -13.21 -10.87
C GLY A 105 19.94 -13.76 -10.13
N GLU A 106 20.16 -14.85 -9.38
CA GLU A 106 19.08 -15.60 -8.70
C GLU A 106 18.43 -14.79 -7.56
N ALA A 107 19.23 -14.03 -6.80
CA ALA A 107 18.73 -13.20 -5.71
C ALA A 107 17.72 -12.15 -6.21
N ALA A 108 18.03 -11.48 -7.33
CA ALA A 108 17.12 -10.50 -7.93
C ALA A 108 15.81 -11.14 -8.42
N ARG A 109 15.87 -12.36 -8.98
CA ARG A 109 14.67 -13.13 -9.36
C ARG A 109 13.78 -13.44 -8.15
N ARG A 110 14.36 -13.90 -7.04
CA ARG A 110 13.60 -14.16 -5.81
C ARG A 110 12.94 -12.89 -5.25
N LEU A 111 13.63 -11.74 -5.34
CA LEU A 111 13.05 -10.45 -4.95
C LEU A 111 11.93 -10.01 -5.91
N ALA A 112 12.06 -10.29 -7.20
CA ALA A 112 11.02 -10.05 -8.19
C ALA A 112 9.76 -10.87 -7.90
N GLU A 113 9.92 -12.16 -7.62
CA GLU A 113 8.82 -13.06 -7.23
C GLU A 113 8.12 -12.57 -5.94
N LEU A 114 8.90 -12.14 -4.94
CA LEU A 114 8.33 -11.57 -3.71
C LEU A 114 7.55 -10.28 -4.00
N LEU A 115 8.11 -9.37 -4.79
CA LEU A 115 7.43 -8.14 -5.20
C LEU A 115 6.14 -8.45 -5.95
N GLU A 116 6.18 -9.39 -6.90
CA GLU A 116 5.03 -9.84 -7.66
C GLU A 116 3.95 -10.43 -6.75
N SER A 117 4.34 -11.26 -5.77
CA SER A 117 3.40 -11.82 -4.80
C SER A 117 2.67 -10.73 -4.00
N VAL A 118 3.34 -9.62 -3.69
CA VAL A 118 2.74 -8.48 -2.99
C VAL A 118 1.80 -7.71 -3.90
N ILE A 119 2.19 -7.45 -5.16
CA ILE A 119 1.39 -6.67 -6.11
C ILE A 119 0.13 -7.45 -6.53
N ASN A 120 0.30 -8.75 -6.79
CA ASN A 120 -0.76 -9.63 -7.30
C ASN A 120 -1.53 -10.37 -6.21
N SER A 121 -1.20 -10.18 -4.91
CA SER A 121 -1.93 -10.83 -3.80
C SER A 121 -3.43 -10.50 -3.87
N PRO A 122 -4.35 -11.47 -3.96
CA PRO A 122 -5.78 -11.19 -4.04
C PRO A 122 -6.27 -10.39 -2.83
N ALA A 123 -7.35 -9.60 -3.02
CA ALA A 123 -7.97 -8.90 -1.91
C ALA A 123 -8.42 -9.92 -0.84
N PRO A 124 -8.21 -9.65 0.46
CA PRO A 124 -8.66 -10.56 1.50
C PRO A 124 -10.18 -10.62 1.49
N THR A 125 -10.74 -11.81 1.35
CA THR A 125 -12.19 -12.01 1.36
C THR A 125 -12.80 -11.51 2.68
N PRO A 126 -13.91 -10.75 2.63
CA PRO A 126 -14.55 -10.27 3.83
C PRO A 126 -15.01 -11.47 4.68
N LYS A 127 -14.54 -11.54 5.94
CA LYS A 127 -14.99 -12.57 6.89
C LYS A 127 -16.50 -12.44 7.06
N ARG A 128 -17.26 -13.36 6.46
CA ARG A 128 -18.71 -13.49 6.65
C ARG A 128 -18.98 -13.68 8.14
N ASN A 129 -19.63 -12.69 8.77
CA ASN A 129 -20.00 -12.73 10.19
C ASN A 129 -20.73 -14.04 10.48
N ARG A 130 -20.09 -14.97 11.18
CA ARG A 130 -20.76 -16.18 11.69
C ARG A 130 -21.72 -15.71 12.79
N LYS A 131 -23.02 -15.70 12.50
CA LYS A 131 -24.05 -15.48 13.53
C LYS A 131 -23.82 -16.50 14.66
N PRO A 132 -23.81 -16.09 15.95
CA PRO A 132 -23.76 -17.04 17.03
C PRO A 132 -25.02 -17.90 16.99
N LYS A 133 -24.84 -19.22 17.02
CA LYS A 133 -25.92 -20.21 17.08
C LYS A 133 -26.54 -20.10 18.47
N SER A 134 -27.67 -19.43 18.57
CA SER A 134 -28.50 -19.45 19.78
C SER A 134 -28.99 -20.88 19.99
N SER A 135 -28.41 -21.61 20.93
CA SER A 135 -28.98 -22.84 21.47
C SER A 135 -30.23 -22.46 22.27
N ARG A 136 -31.37 -23.03 21.86
CA ARG A 136 -32.57 -23.14 22.69
C ARG A 136 -32.38 -24.27 23.70
#